data_AF-A0A523K1K5-F1
#
_entry.id   AF-A0A523K1K5-F1
#
_cell.length_a   1.000
_cell.length_b   1.000
_cell.length_c   1.000
_cell.angle_alpha   90.00
_cell.angle_beta   90.00
_cell.angle_gamma   90.00
#
_symmetry.space_group_name_H-M   'P 1'
#
loop_
_entity.id
_entity.type
_entity.pdbx_description
1 polymer ?
#
loop_
_entity_poly.entity_id
_entity_poly.type
_entity_poly.pdbx_seq_one_letter_code
_entity_poly.pdbx_strand_id
1 'polypeptide(L)'
;MPVFKRAIRIGAIIGIAGTIAACPGPPRDIELAEQCKRGLGVAYDELDFAKAKGFSGSVAWTQAASLLTAASIQQEFRKYPNCVDKVQRARYYIEQSQK
;
A
#
# COMPACT_ATOMS: atom_id res chain seq x y z
N MET A 1 27.61 -23.97 -59.07
CA MET A 1 26.21 -23.54 -58.90
C MET A 1 25.99 -23.12 -57.44
N PRO A 2 26.18 -21.82 -57.09
CA PRO A 2 26.32 -21.36 -55.70
C PRO A 2 25.23 -20.33 -55.33
N VAL A 3 24.06 -20.78 -54.89
CA VAL A 3 22.97 -19.88 -54.45
C VAL A 3 22.64 -20.03 -52.95
N PHE A 4 22.97 -21.19 -52.35
CA PHE A 4 22.55 -21.51 -50.97
C PHE A 4 23.35 -20.80 -49.86
N LYS A 5 24.60 -20.36 -50.12
CA LYS A 5 25.44 -19.68 -49.10
C LYS A 5 25.13 -18.20 -48.88
N ARG A 6 24.34 -17.56 -49.76
CA ARG A 6 24.01 -16.11 -49.66
C ARG A 6 22.82 -15.82 -48.75
N ALA A 7 21.91 -16.78 -48.55
CA ALA A 7 20.73 -16.59 -47.70
C ALA A 7 21.05 -16.52 -46.19
N ILE A 8 22.16 -17.12 -45.74
CA ILE A 8 22.55 -17.12 -44.32
C ILE A 8 23.15 -15.78 -43.87
N ARG A 9 23.71 -14.96 -44.78
CA ARG A 9 24.33 -13.66 -44.43
C ARG A 9 23.34 -12.48 -44.38
N ILE A 10 22.09 -12.65 -44.80
CA ILE A 10 21.07 -11.60 -44.82
C ILE A 10 20.05 -11.80 -43.66
N GLY A 11 20.25 -12.80 -42.80
CA GLY A 11 19.45 -13.06 -41.60
C GLY A 11 20.03 -12.44 -40.32
N ALA A 12 20.56 -11.22 -40.39
CA ALA A 12 21.06 -10.48 -39.22
C ALA A 12 20.29 -9.16 -39.00
N ILE A 13 19.03 -9.13 -39.43
CA ILE A 13 18.09 -8.04 -39.18
C ILE A 13 16.82 -8.71 -38.68
N ILE A 14 16.29 -8.23 -37.55
CA ILE A 14 15.09 -8.71 -36.83
C ILE A 14 15.41 -9.85 -35.83
N GLY A 15 15.85 -9.46 -34.64
CA GLY A 15 16.06 -10.42 -33.55
C GLY A 15 16.49 -9.80 -32.22
N ILE A 16 16.13 -8.55 -31.92
CA ILE A 16 16.15 -8.09 -30.52
C ILE A 16 14.74 -8.31 -30.00
N ALA A 17 14.55 -9.52 -29.49
CA ALA A 17 13.40 -9.89 -28.69
C ALA A 17 13.21 -8.83 -27.61
N GLY A 18 12.02 -8.24 -27.56
CA GLY A 18 11.59 -7.40 -26.46
C GLY A 18 11.61 -8.25 -25.19
N THR A 19 12.69 -8.15 -24.42
CA THR A 19 12.70 -8.57 -23.02
C THR A 19 11.83 -7.57 -22.27
N ILE A 20 10.52 -7.82 -22.25
CA ILE A 20 9.64 -7.22 -21.25
C ILE A 20 10.26 -7.55 -19.89
N ALA A 21 10.87 -6.54 -19.29
CA ALA A 21 11.42 -6.62 -17.95
C ALA A 21 10.25 -6.94 -17.01
N ALA A 22 10.10 -8.22 -16.66
CA ALA A 22 9.29 -8.62 -15.53
C ALA A 22 10.03 -8.12 -14.29
N CYS A 23 9.73 -6.89 -13.86
CA CYS A 23 10.17 -6.43 -12.55
C CYS A 23 9.27 -7.14 -11.54
N PRO A 24 9.76 -8.12 -10.77
CA PRO A 24 8.97 -8.67 -9.67
C PRO A 24 8.65 -7.50 -8.75
N GLY A 25 7.36 -7.27 -8.49
CA GLY A 25 6.92 -6.26 -7.53
C GLY A 25 7.56 -6.50 -6.15
N PRO A 26 7.56 -5.49 -5.27
CA PRO A 26 8.09 -5.67 -3.92
C PRO A 26 7.38 -6.85 -3.22
N PRO A 27 8.09 -7.60 -2.36
CA PRO A 27 7.46 -8.67 -1.59
C PRO A 27 6.29 -8.10 -0.79
N ARG A 28 5.20 -8.88 -0.67
CA ARG A 28 3.93 -8.46 -0.05
C ARG A 28 4.11 -7.81 1.33
N ASP A 29 5.08 -8.25 2.12
CA ASP A 29 5.34 -7.67 3.44
C ASP A 29 5.86 -6.24 3.37
N ILE A 30 6.69 -5.90 2.38
CA ILE A 30 7.17 -4.52 2.19
C ILE A 30 6.02 -3.63 1.73
N GLU A 31 5.17 -4.14 0.85
CA GLU A 31 3.99 -3.40 0.38
C GLU A 31 3.03 -3.11 1.55
N LEU A 32 2.70 -4.12 2.35
CA LEU A 32 1.81 -3.96 3.50
C LEU A 32 2.44 -3.09 4.60
N ALA A 33 3.75 -3.13 4.79
CA ALA A 33 4.46 -2.23 5.70
C ALA A 33 4.26 -0.77 5.30
N GLU A 34 4.44 -0.46 4.01
CA GLU A 34 4.27 0.90 3.51
C GLU A 34 2.80 1.34 3.52
N GLN A 35 1.87 0.43 3.21
CA GLN A 35 0.43 0.70 3.35
C GLN A 35 0.04 1.00 4.80
N CYS A 36 0.53 0.22 5.76
CA CYS A 36 0.30 0.45 7.20
C CYS A 36 0.86 1.80 7.63
N LYS A 37 2.13 2.09 7.30
CA LYS A 37 2.79 3.36 7.67
C LYS A 37 2.06 4.57 7.10
N ARG A 38 1.79 4.57 5.80
CA ARG A 38 1.06 5.66 5.14
C ARG A 38 -0.36 5.80 5.70
N GLY A 39 -1.04 4.67 5.89
CA GLY A 39 -2.39 4.63 6.43
C GLY A 39 -2.48 5.18 7.85
N LEU A 40 -1.53 4.85 8.72
CA LEU A 40 -1.42 5.40 10.07
C LEU A 40 -1.27 6.92 10.05
N GLY A 41 -0.37 7.45 9.22
CA GLY A 41 -0.19 8.90 9.09
C GLY A 41 -1.48 9.61 8.70
N VAL A 42 -2.10 9.17 7.60
CA VAL A 42 -3.38 9.74 7.12
C VAL A 42 -4.49 9.64 8.18
N ALA A 43 -4.63 8.49 8.82
CA ALA A 43 -5.71 8.29 9.79
C ALA A 43 -5.52 9.10 11.08
N TYR A 44 -4.27 9.34 11.52
CA TYR A 44 -4.01 10.25 12.63
C TYR A 44 -4.34 11.70 12.27
N ASP A 45 -3.98 12.15 11.07
CA ASP A 45 -4.35 13.49 10.59
C ASP A 45 -5.88 13.66 10.53
N GLU A 46 -6.60 12.66 10.04
CA GLU A 46 -8.07 12.64 10.04
C GLU A 46 -8.66 12.66 11.46
N LEU A 47 -8.07 11.89 12.40
CA LEU A 47 -8.50 11.83 13.79
C LEU A 47 -8.32 13.19 14.49
N ASP A 48 -7.18 13.84 14.25
CA ASP A 48 -6.84 15.15 14.80
C ASP A 48 -7.70 16.26 14.20
N PHE A 49 -8.01 16.17 12.92
CA PHE A 49 -8.97 17.06 12.28
C PHE A 49 -10.38 16.92 12.90
N ALA A 50 -10.84 15.69 13.13
CA ALA A 50 -12.10 15.45 13.81
C ALA A 50 -12.09 15.98 15.27
N LYS A 51 -10.97 15.82 15.97
CA LYS A 51 -10.77 16.38 17.31
C LYS A 51 -10.84 17.90 17.30
N ALA A 52 -10.18 18.57 16.35
CA ALA A 52 -10.20 20.02 16.21
C ALA A 52 -11.61 20.58 15.94
N LYS A 53 -12.47 19.79 15.29
CA LYS A 53 -13.89 20.10 15.11
C LYS A 53 -14.77 19.82 16.33
N GLY A 54 -14.21 19.30 17.42
CA GLY A 54 -14.93 19.02 18.67
C GLY A 54 -15.51 17.62 18.78
N PHE A 55 -15.19 16.68 17.88
CA PHE A 55 -15.78 15.33 17.89
C PHE A 55 -15.14 14.35 18.88
N SER A 56 -14.10 14.79 19.62
CA SER A 56 -13.36 13.92 20.55
C SER A 56 -14.15 13.43 21.77
N GLY A 57 -15.34 14.00 22.03
CA GLY A 57 -16.24 13.51 23.07
C GLY A 57 -17.09 12.30 22.65
N SER A 58 -17.07 11.91 21.38
CA SER A 58 -17.89 10.80 20.88
C SER A 58 -17.26 9.43 21.16
N VAL A 59 -18.12 8.42 21.32
CA VAL A 59 -17.68 7.02 21.44
C VAL A 59 -16.96 6.56 20.18
N ALA A 60 -17.45 6.96 19.01
CA ALA A 60 -16.84 6.61 17.72
C ALA A 60 -15.42 7.19 17.59
N TRP A 61 -15.19 8.45 17.98
CA TRP A 61 -13.84 9.02 17.99
C TRP A 61 -12.89 8.23 18.92
N THR A 62 -13.38 7.88 20.12
CA THR A 62 -12.60 7.08 21.08
C THR A 62 -12.26 5.69 20.55
N GLN A 63 -13.19 5.05 19.83
CA GLN A 63 -12.96 3.77 19.16
C GLN A 63 -11.90 3.90 18.06
N ALA A 64 -11.96 4.96 17.26
CA ALA A 64 -10.96 5.23 16.24
C ALA A 64 -9.56 5.42 16.85
N ALA A 65 -9.44 6.25 17.89
CA ALA A 65 -8.17 6.48 18.60
C ALA A 65 -7.58 5.17 19.17
N SER A 66 -8.44 4.32 19.74
CA SER A 66 -8.03 3.01 20.27
C SER A 66 -7.54 2.07 19.17
N LEU A 67 -8.23 2.04 18.02
CA LEU A 67 -7.82 1.23 16.87
C LEU A 67 -6.49 1.70 16.28
N LEU A 68 -6.26 3.01 16.16
CA LEU A 68 -4.98 3.55 15.68
C LEU A 68 -3.83 3.23 16.63
N THR A 69 -4.08 3.31 17.94
CA THR A 69 -3.10 2.89 18.95
C THR A 69 -2.75 1.41 18.83
N ALA A 70 -3.74 0.54 18.62
CA ALA A 70 -3.48 -0.88 18.41
C ALA A 70 -2.78 -1.15 17.06
N ALA A 71 -3.10 -0.38 16.02
CA ALA A 71 -2.47 -0.49 14.71
C ALA A 71 -0.99 -0.08 14.74
N SER A 72 -0.64 1.00 15.46
CA SER A 72 0.75 1.43 15.60
C SER A 72 1.59 0.39 16.34
N ILE A 73 1.06 -0.22 17.39
CA ILE A 73 1.71 -1.37 18.05
C ILE A 73 1.92 -2.51 17.04
N GLN A 74 0.91 -2.84 16.23
CA GLN A 74 1.02 -3.89 15.23
C GLN A 74 2.04 -3.58 14.12
N GLN A 75 2.26 -2.31 13.78
CA GLN A 75 3.33 -1.88 12.88
C GLN A 75 4.70 -2.27 13.44
N GLU A 76 4.96 -1.99 14.73
CA GLU A 76 6.24 -2.28 15.38
C GLU A 76 6.51 -3.79 15.45
N PHE A 77 5.48 -4.60 15.67
CA PHE A 77 5.58 -6.07 15.65
C PHE A 77 5.52 -6.68 14.23
N ARG A 78 5.59 -5.86 13.18
CA ARG A 78 5.52 -6.26 11.76
C ARG A 78 4.28 -7.09 11.42
N LYS A 79 3.17 -6.87 12.13
CA LYS A 79 1.86 -7.48 11.87
C LYS A 79 1.07 -6.64 10.87
N TYR A 80 1.68 -6.36 9.71
CA TYR A 80 1.17 -5.39 8.74
C TYR A 80 -0.24 -5.65 8.23
N PRO A 81 -0.68 -6.89 7.90
CA PRO A 81 -2.07 -7.13 7.52
C PRO A 81 -3.08 -6.65 8.57
N ASN A 82 -2.79 -6.90 9.85
CA ASN A 82 -3.66 -6.49 10.95
C ASN A 82 -3.61 -4.97 11.19
N CYS A 83 -2.42 -4.38 11.04
CA CYS A 83 -2.30 -2.92 11.08
C CYS A 83 -3.19 -2.26 10.03
N VAL A 84 -3.10 -2.71 8.76
CA VAL A 84 -3.89 -2.17 7.66
C VAL A 84 -5.39 -2.31 7.93
N ASP A 85 -5.86 -3.46 8.39
CA ASP A 85 -7.26 -3.67 8.80
C ASP A 85 -7.70 -2.68 9.89
N LYS A 86 -6.89 -2.52 10.95
CA LYS A 86 -7.23 -1.61 12.04
C LYS A 86 -7.23 -0.15 11.62
N VAL A 87 -6.31 0.27 10.77
CA VAL A 87 -6.30 1.62 10.18
C VAL A 87 -7.59 1.84 9.41
N GLN A 88 -8.00 0.90 8.55
CA GLN A 88 -9.21 1.04 7.73
C GLN A 88 -10.47 1.14 8.60
N ARG A 89 -10.55 0.33 9.66
CA ARG A 89 -11.63 0.41 10.65
C ARG A 89 -11.61 1.69 11.46
N ALA A 90 -10.43 2.20 11.82
CA ALA A 90 -10.32 3.46 12.53
C ALA A 90 -10.89 4.61 11.70
N ARG A 91 -10.54 4.68 10.42
CA ARG A 91 -11.06 5.70 9.48
C ARG A 91 -12.58 5.65 9.36
N TYR A 92 -13.17 4.45 9.30
CA TYR A 92 -14.62 4.28 9.37
C TYR A 92 -15.22 4.93 10.63
N TYR A 93 -14.63 4.72 11.81
CA TYR A 93 -15.12 5.33 13.05
C TYR A 93 -14.85 6.83 13.16
N ILE A 94 -13.79 7.34 12.53
CA ILE A 94 -13.55 8.79 12.38
C ILE A 94 -14.70 9.41 11.58
N GLU A 95 -15.11 8.79 10.48
CA GLU A 95 -16.28 9.25 9.70
C GLU A 95 -17.58 9.16 10.51
N GLN A 96 -17.79 8.08 11.29
CA GLN A 96 -18.98 7.97 12.14
C GLN A 96 -19.01 9.03 13.26
N SER A 97 -17.85 9.46 13.77
CA SER A 97 -17.80 10.46 14.84
C SER A 97 -18.32 11.84 14.44
N GLN A 98 -18.43 12.09 13.13
CA GLN A 98 -18.82 13.36 12.54
C GLN A 98 -20.30 13.38 12.08
N LYS A 99 -21.02 12.27 12.29
CA LYS A 99 -22.45 12.13 12.00
C LYS A 99 -23.26 12.40 13.26
#